data_AF-B4IQE8-F1
#
_entry.id   AF-B4IQE8-F1
#
_cell.length_a   1.000
_cell.length_b   1.000
_cell.length_c   1.000
_cell.angle_alpha   90.00
_cell.angle_beta   90.00
_cell.angle_gamma   90.00
#
_symmetry.space_group_name_H-M   'P 1'
#
loop_
_entity.id
_entity.type
_entity.pdbx_description
1 polymer ?
#
loop_
_entity_poly.entity_id
_entity_poly.type
_entity_poly.pdbx_seq_one_letter_code
_entity_poly.pdbx_strand_id
1 'polypeptide(L)'
;VKYRQCLAKASGLVRNYVTSVINQATEATLHPKNNVPDAAAALKAPDAAFALYYGKYQTAAAKVKRVAQLIESRSEHSLDYAQLMADLQQHYLAQRASVMSPAVNLSIQNVKVAHKGDHCSLTRSACAFLVHVCQDEQRLFYQFFSTGAPHLTVYLEGLCTILYDTMRPFIIHINHLETLAEICSILRIEMLEEHVQQNPVALEAFATIAHQLLQDVQERLVFRAHLYLQSDIQNFNPSSGDLAYPEKLEMMESIALSLQEPAPLRRSDSRNSMISSVSSAVETESVATAYTVKQMSKILKPSSPNRV
;
A
#
# COMPACT_ATOMS: atom_id res chain seq x y z
N VAL A 1 9.56 43.10 -35.07
CA VAL A 1 10.10 41.84 -35.66
C VAL A 1 11.43 41.42 -35.01
N LYS A 2 12.50 42.23 -35.06
CA LYS A 2 13.81 41.88 -34.45
C LYS A 2 13.74 41.54 -32.95
N TYR A 3 12.97 42.31 -32.16
CA TYR A 3 12.74 42.05 -30.73
C TYR A 3 12.17 40.65 -30.46
N ARG A 4 11.08 40.27 -31.13
CA ARG A 4 10.46 38.93 -30.99
C ARG A 4 11.43 37.81 -31.39
N GLN A 5 12.26 38.05 -32.40
CA GLN A 5 13.26 37.07 -32.87
C GLN A 5 14.38 36.86 -31.85
N CYS A 6 14.87 37.93 -31.20
CA CYS A 6 15.83 37.83 -30.11
C CYS A 6 15.21 37.18 -28.86
N LEU A 7 13.96 37.52 -28.54
CA LEU A 7 13.21 36.91 -27.44
C LEU A 7 13.06 35.40 -27.64
N ALA A 8 12.60 34.96 -28.82
CA ALA A 8 12.47 33.54 -29.14
C ALA A 8 13.80 32.78 -29.03
N LYS A 9 14.91 33.39 -29.49
CA LYS A 9 16.25 32.82 -29.30
C LYS A 9 16.64 32.69 -27.83
N ALA A 10 16.43 33.74 -27.04
CA ALA A 10 16.72 33.72 -25.60
C ALA A 10 15.87 32.68 -24.86
N SER A 11 14.56 32.61 -25.14
CA SER A 11 13.66 31.59 -24.60
C SER A 11 14.10 30.17 -24.99
N GLY A 12 14.58 29.97 -26.21
CA GLY A 12 15.16 28.70 -26.65
C GLY A 12 16.43 28.31 -25.89
N LEU A 13 17.33 29.26 -25.63
CA LEU A 13 18.54 29.01 -24.82
C LEU A 13 18.19 28.64 -23.37
N VAL A 14 17.22 29.35 -22.79
CA VAL A 14 16.71 29.06 -21.44
C VAL A 14 16.08 27.68 -21.39
N ARG A 15 15.24 27.34 -22.38
CA ARG A 15 14.64 26.01 -22.52
C ARG A 15 15.72 24.93 -22.55
N ASN A 16 16.67 25.04 -23.47
CA ASN A 16 17.74 24.07 -23.64
C ASN A 16 18.59 23.90 -22.38
N TYR A 17 18.88 25.00 -21.66
CA TYR A 17 19.60 24.94 -20.39
C TYR A 17 18.82 24.15 -19.34
N VAL A 18 17.55 24.49 -19.10
CA VAL A 18 16.72 23.81 -18.08
C VAL A 18 16.52 22.34 -18.45
N THR A 19 16.17 22.05 -19.70
CA THR A 19 16.04 20.67 -20.22
C THR A 19 17.33 19.89 -20.03
N SER A 20 18.50 20.47 -20.32
CA SER A 20 19.80 19.82 -20.13
C SER A 20 20.09 19.49 -18.66
N VAL A 21 19.80 20.42 -17.75
CA VAL A 21 19.98 20.20 -16.30
C VAL A 21 19.07 19.09 -15.78
N ILE A 22 17.81 19.05 -16.23
CA ILE A 22 16.86 18.00 -15.84
C ILE A 22 17.28 16.65 -16.43
N ASN A 23 17.68 16.60 -17.70
CA ASN A 23 18.14 15.36 -18.34
C ASN A 23 19.38 14.80 -17.63
N GLN A 24 20.34 15.66 -17.27
CA GLN A 24 21.51 15.25 -16.48
C GLN A 24 21.12 14.68 -15.11
N ALA A 25 20.13 15.27 -14.44
CA ALA A 25 19.60 14.74 -13.18
C ALA A 25 18.96 13.36 -13.38
N THR A 26 18.21 13.20 -14.46
CA THR A 26 17.54 11.94 -14.84
C THR A 26 18.57 10.85 -15.13
N GLU A 27 19.56 11.13 -15.97
CA GLU A 27 20.66 10.22 -16.28
C GLU A 27 21.46 9.84 -15.03
N ALA A 28 21.75 10.78 -14.14
CA ALA A 28 22.44 10.51 -12.88
C ALA A 28 21.62 9.65 -11.90
N THR A 29 20.30 9.60 -12.10
CA THR A 29 19.38 8.80 -11.29
C THR A 29 19.23 7.38 -11.85
N LEU A 30 19.13 7.24 -13.18
CA LEU A 30 19.03 5.95 -13.87
C LEU A 30 20.37 5.21 -13.96
N HIS A 31 21.46 5.97 -14.13
CA HIS A 31 22.82 5.46 -14.19
C HIS A 31 23.66 6.15 -13.12
N PRO A 32 23.51 5.77 -11.84
CA PRO A 32 24.45 6.17 -10.83
C PRO A 32 25.81 5.58 -11.22
N LYS A 33 26.69 6.41 -11.82
CA LYS A 33 28.04 5.99 -12.23
C LYS A 33 28.66 5.15 -11.10
N ASN A 34 29.26 4.02 -11.47
CA ASN A 34 29.92 2.97 -10.66
C ASN A 34 31.00 3.44 -9.65
N ASN A 35 30.93 4.66 -9.13
CA ASN A 35 31.90 5.23 -8.20
C ASN A 35 31.61 4.87 -6.73
N VAL A 36 30.67 3.96 -6.46
CA VAL A 36 30.49 3.37 -5.13
C VAL A 36 30.33 1.86 -5.30
N PRO A 37 31.22 1.02 -4.74
CA PRO A 37 31.07 -0.43 -4.77
C PRO A 37 29.76 -0.92 -4.11
N ASP A 38 29.08 -0.06 -3.34
CA ASP A 38 27.77 -0.29 -2.71
C ASP A 38 26.54 0.21 -3.49
N ALA A 39 26.69 0.86 -4.66
CA ALA A 39 25.52 1.39 -5.40
C ALA A 39 24.56 0.27 -5.85
N ALA A 40 25.11 -0.87 -6.27
CA ALA A 40 24.33 -2.06 -6.61
C ALA A 40 23.65 -2.72 -5.40
N ALA A 41 24.16 -2.49 -4.19
CA ALA A 41 23.55 -2.94 -2.94
C ALA A 41 22.48 -1.96 -2.43
N ALA A 42 22.68 -0.65 -2.60
CA ALA A 42 21.67 0.38 -2.34
C ALA A 42 20.45 0.24 -3.27
N LEU A 43 20.64 -0.21 -4.51
CA LEU A 43 19.56 -0.59 -5.44
C LEU A 43 18.74 -1.80 -4.98
N LYS A 44 19.23 -2.58 -3.99
CA LYS A 44 18.47 -3.70 -3.38
C LYS A 44 17.60 -3.25 -2.21
N ALA A 45 17.84 -2.06 -1.65
CA ALA A 45 17.04 -1.49 -0.56
C ALA A 45 16.15 -0.36 -1.12
N PRO A 46 14.81 -0.51 -1.12
CA PRO A 46 13.91 0.44 -1.77
C PRO A 46 14.08 1.87 -1.23
N ASP A 47 14.22 2.03 0.09
CA ASP A 47 14.33 3.36 0.73
C ASP A 47 15.61 4.12 0.33
N ALA A 48 16.73 3.40 0.16
CA ALA A 48 17.99 3.99 -0.27
C ALA A 48 17.95 4.44 -1.74
N ALA A 49 17.23 3.70 -2.59
CA ALA A 49 17.01 4.07 -3.98
C ALA A 49 16.17 5.35 -4.10
N PHE A 50 15.05 5.46 -3.38
CA PHE A 50 14.23 6.68 -3.37
C PHE A 50 14.99 7.89 -2.84
N ALA A 51 15.75 7.75 -1.75
CA ALA A 51 16.59 8.83 -1.24
C ALA A 51 17.57 9.37 -2.30
N LEU A 52 18.17 8.48 -3.10
CA LEU A 52 19.01 8.88 -4.23
C LEU A 52 18.20 9.58 -5.33
N TYR A 53 17.03 9.04 -5.69
CA TYR A 53 16.15 9.58 -6.73
C TYR A 53 15.69 11.00 -6.42
N TYR A 54 15.42 11.31 -5.15
CA TYR A 54 15.08 12.65 -4.71
C TYR A 54 16.33 13.54 -4.60
N GLY A 55 17.41 13.07 -3.95
CA GLY A 55 18.61 13.89 -3.70
C GLY A 55 19.29 14.44 -4.96
N LYS A 56 19.33 13.65 -6.05
CA LYS A 56 19.89 14.11 -7.33
C LYS A 56 19.08 15.25 -7.95
N TYR A 57 17.75 15.16 -7.91
CA TYR A 57 16.87 16.22 -8.41
C TYR A 57 16.89 17.45 -7.52
N GLN A 58 16.95 17.32 -6.19
CA GLN A 58 17.09 18.46 -5.29
C GLN A 58 18.34 19.29 -5.58
N THR A 59 19.46 18.63 -5.91
CA THR A 59 20.70 19.32 -6.32
C THR A 59 20.53 20.08 -7.65
N ALA A 60 19.77 19.51 -8.60
CA ALA A 60 19.44 20.17 -9.86
C ALA A 60 18.45 21.34 -9.66
N ALA A 61 17.54 21.24 -8.70
CA ALA A 61 16.56 22.28 -8.36
C ALA A 61 17.25 23.61 -8.04
N ALA A 62 18.34 23.58 -7.26
CA ALA A 62 19.10 24.78 -6.92
C ALA A 62 19.61 25.57 -8.14
N LYS A 63 19.88 24.88 -9.27
CA LYS A 63 20.36 25.50 -10.52
C LYS A 63 19.23 26.06 -11.38
N VAL A 64 18.06 25.44 -11.33
CA VAL A 64 16.89 25.78 -12.17
C VAL A 64 15.99 26.81 -11.49
N LYS A 65 15.87 26.78 -10.16
CA LYS A 65 14.91 27.57 -9.38
C LYS A 65 14.95 29.06 -9.70
N ARG A 66 16.14 29.66 -9.76
CA ARG A 66 16.28 31.09 -10.06
C ARG A 66 15.81 31.44 -11.47
N VAL A 67 16.04 30.55 -12.43
CA VAL A 67 15.60 30.74 -13.82
C VAL A 67 14.08 30.57 -13.91
N ALA A 68 13.52 29.56 -13.26
CA ALA A 68 12.08 29.33 -13.18
C ALA A 68 11.34 30.55 -12.60
N GLN A 69 11.81 31.08 -11.46
CA GLN A 69 11.20 32.26 -10.82
C GLN A 69 11.17 33.51 -11.74
N LEU A 70 12.23 33.73 -12.53
CA LEU A 70 12.27 34.83 -13.49
C LEU A 70 11.31 34.64 -14.67
N ILE A 71 11.03 33.40 -15.06
CA ILE A 71 10.03 33.10 -16.09
C ILE A 71 8.63 33.26 -15.50
N GLU A 72 8.40 32.77 -14.28
CA GLU A 72 7.12 32.88 -13.55
C GLU A 72 6.71 34.35 -13.39
N SER A 73 7.60 35.21 -12.89
CA SER A 73 7.31 36.64 -12.71
C SER A 73 6.99 37.37 -14.01
N ARG A 74 7.38 36.81 -15.17
CA ARG A 74 7.12 37.38 -16.49
C ARG A 74 5.92 36.74 -17.20
N SER A 75 5.49 35.56 -16.76
CA SER A 75 4.35 34.84 -17.33
C SER A 75 3.02 35.57 -17.12
N GLU A 76 2.90 36.36 -16.05
CA GLU A 76 1.70 37.19 -15.78
C GLU A 76 1.46 38.26 -16.86
N HIS A 77 2.51 38.68 -17.56
CA HIS A 77 2.46 39.78 -18.52
C HIS A 77 2.61 39.32 -19.98
N SER A 78 2.92 38.04 -20.23
CA SER A 78 3.20 37.56 -21.58
C SER A 78 2.93 36.07 -21.74
N LEU A 79 2.08 35.75 -22.72
CA LEU A 79 1.69 34.39 -23.06
C LEU A 79 2.87 33.51 -23.49
N ASP A 80 3.88 34.08 -24.16
CA ASP A 80 5.07 33.35 -24.62
C ASP A 80 5.86 32.75 -23.44
N TYR A 81 5.92 33.46 -22.30
CA TYR A 81 6.57 32.97 -21.09
C TYR A 81 5.69 31.97 -20.32
N ALA A 82 4.36 32.13 -20.35
CA ALA A 82 3.44 31.15 -19.80
C ALA A 82 3.53 29.81 -20.54
N GLN A 83 3.59 29.82 -21.88
CA GLN A 83 3.81 28.64 -22.69
C GLN A 83 5.20 28.01 -22.44
N LEU A 84 6.25 28.83 -22.35
CA LEU A 84 7.58 28.35 -22.00
C LEU A 84 7.58 27.65 -20.62
N MET A 85 6.90 28.21 -19.63
CA MET A 85 6.79 27.60 -18.30
C MET A 85 6.06 26.26 -18.36
N ALA A 86 4.92 26.19 -19.05
CA ALA A 86 4.17 24.94 -19.23
C ALA A 86 5.02 23.85 -19.91
N ASP A 87 5.77 24.21 -20.96
CA ASP A 87 6.69 23.30 -21.66
C ASP A 87 7.77 22.75 -20.72
N LEU A 88 8.35 23.61 -19.85
CA LEU A 88 9.37 23.21 -18.88
C LEU A 88 8.82 22.30 -17.80
N GLN A 89 7.65 22.62 -17.26
CA GLN A 89 6.97 21.80 -16.25
C GLN A 89 6.60 20.43 -16.82
N GLN A 90 6.05 20.38 -18.04
CA GLN A 90 5.69 19.13 -18.70
C GLN A 90 6.93 18.28 -19.01
N HIS A 91 8.02 18.89 -19.49
CA HIS A 91 9.29 18.17 -19.70
C HIS A 91 9.84 17.61 -18.38
N TYR A 92 9.82 18.41 -17.30
CA TYR A 92 10.22 17.96 -15.97
C TYR A 92 9.41 16.73 -15.52
N LEU A 93 8.08 16.80 -15.62
CA LEU A 93 7.18 15.72 -15.20
C LEU A 93 7.38 14.47 -16.06
N ALA A 94 7.61 14.60 -17.37
CA ALA A 94 7.91 13.48 -18.24
C ALA A 94 9.20 12.75 -17.84
N GLN A 95 10.25 13.51 -17.49
CA GLN A 95 11.50 12.93 -16.98
C GLN A 95 11.35 12.31 -15.58
N ARG A 96 10.49 12.88 -14.72
CA ARG A 96 10.17 12.25 -13.43
C ARG A 96 9.40 10.95 -13.62
N ALA A 97 8.41 10.92 -14.51
CA ALA A 97 7.62 9.73 -14.80
C ALA A 97 8.47 8.57 -15.34
N SER A 98 9.50 8.85 -16.16
CA SER A 98 10.38 7.78 -16.68
C SER A 98 11.16 7.06 -15.57
N VAL A 99 11.43 7.74 -14.44
CA VAL A 99 12.14 7.17 -13.29
C VAL A 99 11.16 6.62 -12.25
N MET A 100 10.15 7.41 -11.89
CA MET A 100 9.27 7.12 -10.75
C MET A 100 8.23 6.06 -11.07
N SER A 101 7.62 6.06 -12.25
CA SER A 101 6.60 5.05 -12.60
C SER A 101 7.13 3.61 -12.49
N PRO A 102 8.29 3.23 -13.06
CA PRO A 102 8.82 1.88 -12.89
C PRO A 102 9.26 1.58 -11.45
N ALA A 103 9.82 2.56 -10.73
CA ALA A 103 10.25 2.38 -9.34
C ALA A 103 9.06 2.16 -8.38
N VAL A 104 7.99 2.94 -8.55
CA VAL A 104 6.74 2.81 -7.79
C VAL A 104 6.07 1.48 -8.10
N ASN A 105 5.98 1.08 -9.38
CA ASN A 105 5.43 -0.22 -9.75
C ASN A 105 6.20 -1.38 -9.11
N LEU A 106 7.53 -1.37 -9.21
CA LEU A 106 8.36 -2.40 -8.56
C LEU A 106 8.13 -2.45 -7.04
N SER A 107 8.06 -1.29 -6.39
CA SER A 107 7.84 -1.21 -4.94
C SER A 107 6.46 -1.74 -4.54
N ILE A 108 5.40 -1.39 -5.29
CA ILE A 108 4.04 -1.91 -5.07
C ILE A 108 3.99 -3.42 -5.31
N GLN A 109 4.68 -3.95 -6.33
CA GLN A 109 4.77 -5.40 -6.53
C GLN A 109 5.52 -6.08 -5.36
N ASN A 110 6.57 -5.47 -4.83
CA ASN A 110 7.27 -6.00 -3.66
C ASN A 110 6.37 -6.05 -2.41
N VAL A 111 5.59 -4.99 -2.15
CA VAL A 111 4.60 -4.96 -1.06
C VAL A 111 3.55 -6.05 -1.27
N LYS A 112 3.06 -6.23 -2.50
CA LYS A 112 2.13 -7.31 -2.86
C LYS A 112 2.69 -8.70 -2.56
N VAL A 113 3.96 -8.94 -2.89
CA VAL A 113 4.62 -10.21 -2.60
C VAL A 113 4.84 -10.40 -1.09
N ALA A 114 5.22 -9.34 -0.37
CA ALA A 114 5.46 -9.36 1.07
C ALA A 114 4.20 -9.70 1.88
N HIS A 115 3.04 -9.17 1.49
CA HIS A 115 1.77 -9.37 2.18
C HIS A 115 0.86 -10.40 1.48
N LYS A 116 1.46 -11.47 0.92
CA LYS A 116 0.69 -12.52 0.25
C LYS A 116 -0.32 -13.18 1.20
N GLY A 117 -1.60 -13.01 0.90
CA GLY A 117 -2.71 -13.58 1.68
C GLY A 117 -3.27 -12.66 2.76
N ASP A 118 -2.61 -11.53 3.06
CA ASP A 118 -3.12 -10.51 3.97
C ASP A 118 -3.50 -9.25 3.18
N HIS A 119 -4.76 -9.22 2.74
CA HIS A 119 -5.29 -8.12 1.93
C HIS A 119 -5.35 -6.78 2.68
N CYS A 120 -5.57 -6.81 3.99
CA CYS A 120 -5.71 -5.60 4.80
C CYS A 120 -4.35 -4.94 4.99
N SER A 121 -3.32 -5.72 5.35
CA SER A 121 -1.96 -5.19 5.47
C SER A 121 -1.41 -4.73 4.12
N LEU A 122 -1.66 -5.48 3.03
CA LEU A 122 -1.33 -5.04 1.68
C LEU A 122 -1.93 -3.67 1.36
N THR A 123 -3.23 -3.48 1.63
CA THR A 123 -3.93 -2.22 1.37
C THR A 123 -3.30 -1.07 2.13
N ARG A 124 -3.13 -1.23 3.45
CA ARG A 124 -2.56 -0.20 4.32
C ARG A 124 -1.14 0.19 3.88
N SER A 125 -0.26 -0.80 3.64
CA SER A 125 1.12 -0.54 3.24
C SER A 125 1.24 0.07 1.84
N ALA A 126 0.47 -0.39 0.86
CA ALA A 126 0.52 0.14 -0.50
C ALA A 126 -0.04 1.57 -0.58
N CYS A 127 -1.14 1.85 0.13
CA CYS A 127 -1.70 3.19 0.22
C CYS A 127 -0.77 4.15 0.98
N ALA A 128 -0.25 3.77 2.14
CA ALA A 128 0.68 4.60 2.91
C ALA A 128 1.95 4.95 2.11
N PHE A 129 2.50 3.96 1.38
CA PHE A 129 3.63 4.19 0.47
C PHE A 129 3.30 5.26 -0.59
N LEU A 130 2.15 5.15 -1.27
CA LEU A 130 1.76 6.13 -2.28
C LEU A 130 1.44 7.51 -1.71
N VAL A 131 0.84 7.60 -0.53
CA VAL A 131 0.63 8.88 0.16
C VAL A 131 1.97 9.61 0.34
N HIS A 132 3.00 8.90 0.80
CA HIS A 132 4.34 9.48 0.92
C HIS A 132 4.96 9.87 -0.43
N VAL A 133 4.86 9.01 -1.45
CA VAL A 133 5.36 9.32 -2.79
C VAL A 133 4.69 10.57 -3.36
N CYS A 134 3.37 10.71 -3.25
CA CYS A 134 2.64 11.90 -3.72
C CYS A 134 3.11 13.17 -2.99
N GLN A 135 3.27 13.11 -1.67
CA GLN A 135 3.76 14.24 -0.88
C GLN A 135 5.20 14.64 -1.26
N ASP A 136 6.08 13.65 -1.45
CA ASP A 136 7.49 13.89 -1.78
C ASP A 136 7.65 14.39 -3.22
N GLU A 137 6.91 13.86 -4.19
CA GLU A 137 6.87 14.36 -5.57
C GLU A 137 6.38 15.81 -5.62
N GLN A 138 5.30 16.11 -4.91
CA GLN A 138 4.77 17.47 -4.87
C GLN A 138 5.76 18.43 -4.19
N ARG A 139 6.37 18.02 -3.07
CA ARG A 139 7.40 18.82 -2.40
C ARG A 139 8.58 19.09 -3.33
N LEU A 140 9.05 18.08 -4.07
CA LEU A 140 10.13 18.23 -5.02
C LEU A 140 9.74 19.17 -6.17
N PHE A 141 8.54 19.02 -6.73
CA PHE A 141 8.03 19.91 -7.78
C PHE A 141 8.09 21.37 -7.34
N TYR A 142 7.63 21.68 -6.12
CA TYR A 142 7.65 23.04 -5.58
C TYR A 142 9.05 23.57 -5.22
N GLN A 143 10.08 22.73 -5.23
CA GLN A 143 11.46 23.20 -5.17
C GLN A 143 11.95 23.76 -6.51
N PHE A 144 11.40 23.28 -7.63
CA PHE A 144 11.73 23.76 -8.98
C PHE A 144 10.85 24.93 -9.42
N PHE A 145 9.54 24.82 -9.21
CA PHE A 145 8.52 25.74 -9.71
C PHE A 145 7.66 26.26 -8.55
N SER A 146 7.30 27.54 -8.55
CA SER A 146 6.47 28.13 -7.49
C SER A 146 4.98 28.04 -7.84
N THR A 147 4.63 27.99 -9.12
CA THR A 147 3.26 27.84 -9.60
C THR A 147 2.87 26.38 -9.74
N GLY A 148 1.71 26.01 -9.17
CA GLY A 148 1.12 24.70 -9.39
C GLY A 148 0.75 24.49 -10.86
N ALA A 149 0.89 23.26 -11.35
CA ALA A 149 0.56 22.90 -12.72
C ALA A 149 -0.55 21.83 -12.73
N PRO A 150 -1.59 21.95 -13.58
CA PRO A 150 -2.60 20.88 -13.72
C PRO A 150 -1.97 19.55 -14.17
N HIS A 151 -0.87 19.63 -14.93
CA HIS A 151 -0.08 18.47 -15.34
C HIS A 151 0.52 17.69 -14.15
N LEU A 152 0.76 18.33 -13.01
CA LEU A 152 1.26 17.65 -11.81
C LEU A 152 0.21 16.67 -11.28
N THR A 153 -1.06 17.07 -11.20
CA THR A 153 -2.15 16.21 -10.76
C THR A 153 -2.27 15.00 -11.68
N VAL A 154 -2.26 15.20 -13.00
CA VAL A 154 -2.31 14.11 -14.00
C VAL A 154 -1.14 13.14 -13.85
N TYR A 155 0.07 13.64 -13.59
CA TYR A 155 1.24 12.81 -13.33
C TYR A 155 1.08 11.97 -12.05
N LEU A 156 0.63 12.60 -10.95
CA LEU A 156 0.40 11.90 -9.68
C LEU A 156 -0.73 10.87 -9.80
N GLU A 157 -1.79 11.17 -10.54
CA GLU A 157 -2.86 10.21 -10.86
C GLU A 157 -2.28 9.00 -11.59
N GLY A 158 -1.39 9.22 -12.57
CA GLY A 158 -0.69 8.14 -13.28
C GLY A 158 0.10 7.21 -12.35
N LEU A 159 0.73 7.74 -11.29
CA LEU A 159 1.38 6.91 -10.27
C LEU A 159 0.36 6.17 -9.41
N CYS A 160 -0.73 6.82 -9.02
CA CYS A 160 -1.78 6.21 -8.21
C CYS A 160 -2.57 5.13 -8.97
N THR A 161 -2.70 5.22 -10.29
CA THR A 161 -3.32 4.19 -11.13
C THR A 161 -2.59 2.84 -11.01
N ILE A 162 -1.28 2.85 -10.72
CA ILE A 162 -0.51 1.62 -10.47
C ILE A 162 -1.08 0.86 -9.26
N LEU A 163 -1.48 1.58 -8.20
CA LEU A 163 -2.18 0.98 -7.07
C LEU A 163 -3.54 0.44 -7.51
N TYR A 164 -4.34 1.22 -8.24
CA TYR A 164 -5.64 0.75 -8.72
C TYR A 164 -5.53 -0.58 -9.49
N ASP A 165 -4.65 -0.64 -10.48
CA ASP A 165 -4.43 -1.80 -11.34
C ASP A 165 -3.89 -3.01 -10.56
N THR A 166 -3.08 -2.76 -9.53
CA THR A 166 -2.58 -3.82 -8.65
C THR A 166 -3.68 -4.34 -7.72
N MET A 167 -4.56 -3.46 -7.26
CA MET A 167 -5.52 -3.75 -6.21
C MET A 167 -6.80 -4.41 -6.71
N ARG A 168 -7.31 -3.91 -7.84
CA ARG A 168 -8.56 -4.37 -8.43
C ARG A 168 -8.67 -5.89 -8.62
N PRO A 169 -7.64 -6.61 -9.13
CA PRO A 169 -7.75 -8.04 -9.39
C PRO A 169 -8.00 -8.88 -8.16
N PHE A 170 -7.53 -8.51 -6.97
CA PHE A 170 -7.86 -9.29 -5.78
C PHE A 170 -9.17 -8.84 -5.15
N ILE A 171 -9.56 -7.55 -5.23
CA ILE A 171 -10.84 -7.07 -4.68
C ILE A 171 -12.00 -7.89 -5.24
N ILE A 172 -12.00 -8.13 -6.56
CA ILE A 172 -13.03 -8.94 -7.24
C ILE A 172 -13.05 -10.42 -6.81
N HIS A 173 -11.96 -10.93 -6.23
CA HIS A 173 -11.81 -12.33 -5.82
C HIS A 173 -11.98 -12.54 -4.31
N ILE A 174 -11.99 -11.47 -3.49
CA ILE A 174 -12.29 -11.61 -2.07
C ILE A 174 -13.74 -12.08 -1.91
N ASN A 175 -13.89 -13.11 -1.06
CA ASN A 175 -15.18 -13.74 -0.75
C ASN A 175 -15.66 -13.44 0.66
N HIS A 176 -14.74 -13.18 1.60
CA HIS A 176 -15.01 -12.94 3.00
C HIS A 176 -15.51 -11.52 3.22
N LEU A 177 -16.70 -11.39 3.83
CA LEU A 177 -17.30 -10.09 4.11
C LEU A 177 -16.47 -9.31 5.12
N GLU A 178 -15.86 -9.97 6.11
CA GLU A 178 -15.05 -9.28 7.12
C GLU A 178 -13.86 -8.57 6.48
N THR A 179 -13.16 -9.22 5.55
CA THR A 179 -12.03 -8.62 4.83
C THR A 179 -12.45 -7.43 3.98
N LEU A 180 -13.58 -7.52 3.28
CA LEU A 180 -14.11 -6.41 2.46
C LEU A 180 -14.52 -5.22 3.34
N ALA A 181 -15.17 -5.48 4.48
CA ALA A 181 -15.54 -4.44 5.44
C ALA A 181 -14.32 -3.74 6.04
N GLU A 182 -13.27 -4.50 6.38
CA GLU A 182 -12.02 -3.95 6.88
C GLU A 182 -11.30 -3.08 5.82
N ILE A 183 -11.22 -3.53 4.57
CA ILE A 183 -10.65 -2.73 3.47
C ILE A 183 -11.44 -1.43 3.26
N CYS A 184 -12.78 -1.48 3.33
CA CYS A 184 -13.62 -0.28 3.30
C CYS A 184 -13.25 0.70 4.43
N SER A 185 -13.07 0.20 5.66
CA SER A 185 -12.67 1.01 6.81
C SER A 185 -11.28 1.62 6.62
N ILE A 186 -10.31 0.85 6.13
CA ILE A 186 -8.95 1.34 5.84
C ILE A 186 -9.00 2.47 4.81
N LEU A 187 -9.67 2.25 3.67
CA LEU A 187 -9.72 3.26 2.61
C LEU A 187 -10.48 4.52 3.05
N ARG A 188 -11.60 4.36 3.76
CA ARG A 188 -12.41 5.49 4.19
C ARG A 188 -11.80 6.26 5.36
N ILE A 189 -11.49 5.57 6.45
CA ILE A 189 -11.11 6.21 7.71
C ILE A 189 -9.62 6.56 7.66
N GLU A 190 -8.75 5.57 7.50
CA GLU A 190 -7.31 5.79 7.58
C GLU A 190 -6.79 6.58 6.37
N MET A 191 -7.21 6.22 5.16
CA MET A 191 -6.63 6.85 3.95
C MET A 191 -7.31 8.18 3.59
N LEU A 192 -8.63 8.19 3.48
CA LEU A 192 -9.36 9.40 3.05
C LEU A 192 -9.58 10.39 4.20
N GLU A 193 -10.07 9.94 5.37
CA GLU A 193 -10.36 10.85 6.49
C GLU A 193 -9.08 11.30 7.22
N GLU A 194 -8.14 10.40 7.54
CA GLU A 194 -6.94 10.79 8.28
C GLU A 194 -5.84 11.40 7.41
N HIS A 195 -5.49 10.82 6.25
CA HIS A 195 -4.40 11.35 5.43
C HIS A 195 -4.83 12.46 4.46
N VAL A 196 -5.87 12.22 3.63
CA VAL A 196 -6.27 13.16 2.58
C VAL A 196 -6.82 14.46 3.16
N GLN A 197 -7.65 14.42 4.20
CA GLN A 197 -8.19 15.66 4.79
C GLN A 197 -7.12 16.57 5.40
N GLN A 198 -6.00 16.00 5.87
CA GLN A 198 -4.88 16.79 6.39
C GLN A 198 -4.11 17.51 5.27
N ASN A 199 -4.06 16.94 4.06
CA ASN A 199 -3.31 17.49 2.93
C ASN A 199 -4.08 17.38 1.59
N PRO A 200 -5.23 18.08 1.43
CA PRO A 200 -6.13 17.85 0.30
C PRO A 200 -5.51 18.24 -1.05
N VAL A 201 -4.70 19.29 -1.08
CA VAL A 201 -4.04 19.76 -2.31
C VAL A 201 -2.92 18.81 -2.76
N ALA A 202 -2.25 18.15 -1.81
CA ALA A 202 -1.16 17.22 -2.11
C ALA A 202 -1.66 15.86 -2.58
N LEU A 203 -2.77 15.44 -2.02
CA LEU A 203 -3.29 14.09 -2.14
C LEU A 203 -4.55 14.02 -3.01
N GLU A 204 -4.90 15.09 -3.75
CA GLU A 204 -6.05 15.12 -4.65
C GLU A 204 -6.05 13.92 -5.62
N ALA A 205 -4.92 13.69 -6.29
CA ALA A 205 -4.75 12.56 -7.21
C ALA A 205 -4.93 11.19 -6.53
N PHE A 206 -4.38 11.05 -5.31
CA PHE A 206 -4.52 9.82 -4.53
C PHE A 206 -5.98 9.63 -4.07
N ALA A 207 -6.65 10.70 -3.65
CA ALA A 207 -8.04 10.68 -3.22
C ALA A 207 -8.97 10.20 -4.33
N THR A 208 -8.77 10.67 -5.56
CA THR A 208 -9.53 10.23 -6.74
C THR A 208 -9.45 8.71 -6.91
N ILE A 209 -8.26 8.13 -6.80
CA ILE A 209 -8.05 6.69 -6.95
C ILE A 209 -8.56 5.90 -5.73
N ALA A 210 -8.33 6.40 -4.52
CA ALA A 210 -8.81 5.78 -3.29
C ALA A 210 -10.34 5.75 -3.23
N HIS A 211 -11.03 6.78 -3.72
CA HIS A 211 -12.48 6.80 -3.87
C HIS A 211 -12.98 5.75 -4.87
N GLN A 212 -12.31 5.60 -6.01
CA GLN A 212 -12.67 4.56 -7.00
C GLN A 212 -12.49 3.15 -6.41
N LEU A 213 -11.37 2.90 -5.73
CA LEU A 213 -11.15 1.63 -5.04
C LEU A 213 -12.20 1.39 -3.95
N LEU A 214 -12.55 2.42 -3.17
CA LEU A 214 -13.57 2.31 -2.14
C LEU A 214 -14.93 1.95 -2.73
N GLN A 215 -15.32 2.54 -3.86
CA GLN A 215 -16.55 2.19 -4.58
C GLN A 215 -16.55 0.73 -5.03
N ASP A 216 -15.46 0.26 -5.65
CA ASP A 216 -15.34 -1.15 -6.09
C ASP A 216 -15.43 -2.13 -4.91
N VAL A 217 -14.80 -1.82 -3.78
CA VAL A 217 -14.86 -2.67 -2.57
C VAL A 217 -16.27 -2.65 -1.97
N GLN A 218 -16.94 -1.49 -1.93
CA GLN A 218 -18.32 -1.36 -1.44
C GLN A 218 -19.30 -2.14 -2.29
N GLU A 219 -19.22 -2.01 -3.62
CA GLU A 219 -20.04 -2.79 -4.55
C GLU A 219 -19.84 -4.29 -4.35
N ARG A 220 -18.57 -4.72 -4.23
CA ARG A 220 -18.23 -6.12 -3.96
C ARG A 220 -18.80 -6.61 -2.62
N LEU A 221 -18.70 -5.79 -1.57
CA LEU A 221 -19.24 -6.10 -0.24
C LEU A 221 -20.76 -6.30 -0.29
N VAL A 222 -21.48 -5.38 -0.92
CA VAL A 222 -22.94 -5.45 -1.09
C VAL A 222 -23.32 -6.71 -1.89
N PHE A 223 -22.60 -7.00 -2.97
CA PHE A 223 -22.84 -8.21 -3.77
C PHE A 223 -22.65 -9.50 -2.96
N ARG A 224 -21.55 -9.61 -2.19
CA ARG A 224 -21.29 -10.79 -1.35
C ARG A 224 -22.29 -10.93 -0.22
N ALA A 225 -22.71 -9.83 0.39
CA ALA A 225 -23.75 -9.83 1.42
C ALA A 225 -25.10 -10.27 0.86
N HIS A 226 -25.48 -9.81 -0.33
CA HIS A 226 -26.71 -10.25 -0.99
C HIS A 226 -26.69 -11.75 -1.30
N LEU A 227 -25.58 -12.26 -1.84
CA LEU A 227 -25.42 -13.70 -2.09
C LEU A 227 -25.53 -14.52 -0.80
N TYR A 228 -24.87 -14.09 0.27
CA TYR A 228 -24.93 -14.76 1.57
C TYR A 228 -26.36 -14.79 2.13
N LEU A 229 -27.10 -13.68 2.05
CA LEU A 229 -28.51 -13.63 2.45
C LEU A 229 -29.37 -14.61 1.65
N GLN A 230 -29.12 -14.73 0.35
CA GLN A 230 -29.91 -15.60 -0.52
C GLN A 230 -29.61 -17.08 -0.30
N SER A 231 -28.34 -17.47 -0.20
CA SER A 231 -27.95 -18.88 -0.10
C SER A 231 -28.03 -19.41 1.34
N ASP A 232 -27.54 -18.64 2.31
CA ASP A 232 -27.24 -19.17 3.64
C ASP A 232 -28.32 -18.80 4.67
N ILE A 233 -29.27 -17.94 4.30
CA ILE A 233 -30.39 -17.54 5.14
C ILE A 233 -31.73 -17.89 4.47
N GLN A 234 -32.01 -17.32 3.30
CA GLN A 234 -33.33 -17.50 2.66
C GLN A 234 -33.52 -18.91 2.09
N ASN A 235 -32.53 -19.43 1.37
CA ASN A 235 -32.54 -20.78 0.81
C ASN A 235 -31.66 -21.74 1.60
N PHE A 236 -31.55 -21.53 2.92
CA PHE A 236 -30.74 -22.37 3.77
C PHE A 236 -31.23 -23.83 3.69
N ASN A 237 -30.38 -24.70 3.15
CA ASN A 237 -30.65 -26.12 3.08
C ASN A 237 -29.86 -26.82 4.20
N PRO A 238 -30.53 -27.32 5.26
CA PRO A 238 -29.84 -27.92 6.39
C PRO A 238 -29.05 -29.14 5.94
N SER A 239 -27.79 -29.24 6.38
CA SER A 239 -26.99 -30.43 6.16
C SER A 239 -27.53 -31.60 6.99
N SER A 240 -27.19 -32.84 6.63
CA SER A 240 -27.59 -34.01 7.42
C SER A 240 -27.11 -33.93 8.88
N GLY A 241 -26.00 -33.23 9.15
CA GLY A 241 -25.50 -32.95 10.49
C GLY A 241 -26.28 -31.87 11.27
N ASP A 242 -26.97 -30.96 10.57
CA ASP A 242 -27.87 -29.98 11.20
C ASP A 242 -29.18 -30.65 11.65
N LEU A 243 -29.58 -31.72 10.95
CA LEU A 243 -30.76 -32.52 11.24
C LEU A 243 -30.49 -33.73 12.16
N ALA A 244 -29.24 -33.95 12.59
CA ALA A 244 -28.82 -35.08 13.41
C ALA A 244 -29.26 -34.96 14.89
N TYR A 245 -30.52 -34.60 15.12
CA TYR A 245 -31.18 -34.66 16.42
C TYR A 245 -32.05 -35.93 16.47
N PRO A 246 -32.06 -36.69 17.59
CA PRO A 246 -31.51 -36.37 18.92
C PRO A 246 -30.05 -36.81 19.17
N GLU A 247 -29.42 -37.56 18.28
CA GLU A 247 -28.06 -38.14 18.47
C GLU A 247 -27.00 -37.10 18.87
N LYS A 248 -27.09 -35.88 18.33
CA LYS A 248 -26.21 -34.76 18.70
C LYS A 248 -26.33 -34.35 20.18
N LEU A 249 -27.52 -34.44 20.77
CA LEU A 249 -27.74 -34.15 22.19
C LEU A 249 -27.14 -35.24 23.09
N GLU A 250 -27.35 -36.50 22.73
CA GLU A 250 -26.80 -37.64 23.48
C GLU A 250 -25.27 -37.63 23.45
N MET A 251 -24.69 -37.30 22.30
CA MET A 251 -23.24 -37.12 22.17
C MET A 251 -22.72 -35.98 23.06
N MET A 252 -23.39 -34.82 23.07
CA MET A 252 -23.01 -33.70 23.95
C MET A 252 -23.14 -34.04 25.43
N GLU A 253 -24.18 -34.78 25.81
CA GLU A 253 -24.39 -35.26 27.18
C GLU A 253 -23.30 -36.24 27.61
N SER A 254 -22.94 -37.20 26.75
CA SER A 254 -21.87 -38.17 27.03
C SER A 254 -20.50 -37.49 27.23
N ILE A 255 -20.20 -36.45 26.45
CA ILE A 255 -19.00 -35.64 26.60
C ILE A 255 -19.03 -34.87 27.93
N ALA A 256 -20.16 -34.24 28.27
CA ALA A 256 -20.32 -33.51 29.52
C ALA A 256 -20.13 -34.42 30.75
N LEU A 257 -20.71 -35.62 30.73
CA LEU A 257 -20.54 -36.61 31.80
C LEU A 257 -19.08 -37.06 31.93
N SER A 258 -18.40 -37.31 30.81
CA SER A 258 -16.97 -37.70 30.82
C SER A 258 -16.03 -36.62 31.38
N LEU A 259 -16.40 -35.35 31.26
CA LEU A 259 -15.65 -34.22 31.82
C LEU A 259 -15.94 -33.98 33.31
N GLN A 260 -17.10 -34.45 33.79
CA GLN A 260 -17.59 -34.25 35.15
C GLN A 260 -17.21 -35.42 36.08
N GLU A 261 -16.94 -36.59 35.53
CA GLU A 261 -16.25 -37.65 36.27
C GLU A 261 -14.86 -37.14 36.68
N PRO A 262 -14.56 -37.02 37.99
CA PRO A 262 -13.20 -36.76 38.42
C PRO A 262 -12.38 -37.95 37.94
N ALA A 263 -11.46 -37.70 36.99
CA ALA A 263 -10.47 -38.68 36.59
C ALA A 263 -9.94 -39.32 37.88
N PRO A 264 -10.12 -40.63 38.11
CA PRO A 264 -9.50 -41.25 39.26
C PRO A 264 -8.02 -40.98 39.08
N LEU A 265 -7.43 -40.26 40.03
CA LEU A 265 -5.98 -40.13 40.18
C LEU A 265 -5.44 -41.55 40.38
N ARG A 266 -5.30 -42.27 39.27
CA ARG A 266 -4.50 -43.47 39.16
C ARG A 266 -3.10 -42.97 39.44
N ARG A 267 -2.70 -43.14 40.72
CA ARG A 267 -1.31 -43.09 41.15
C ARG A 267 -0.47 -43.67 40.03
N SER A 268 0.35 -42.82 39.43
CA SER A 268 1.38 -43.24 38.49
C SER A 268 2.38 -44.07 39.30
N ASP A 269 2.11 -45.36 39.46
CA ASP A 269 3.11 -46.28 39.94
C ASP A 269 4.17 -46.39 38.84
N SER A 270 5.25 -45.67 39.10
CA SER A 270 6.44 -45.62 38.27
C SER A 270 7.13 -46.97 38.34
N ARG A 271 6.89 -47.84 37.37
CA ARG A 271 7.75 -48.97 37.04
C ARG A 271 7.75 -49.19 35.53
N ASN A 272 8.94 -48.99 34.94
CA ASN A 272 9.53 -49.57 33.73
C ASN A 272 8.58 -50.36 32.79
N SER A 273 8.63 -50.28 31.46
CA SER A 273 9.82 -50.22 30.61
C SER A 273 9.45 -50.03 29.13
N MET A 274 10.40 -49.50 28.38
CA MET A 274 10.68 -49.58 26.94
C MET A 274 9.89 -50.61 26.10
N ILE A 275 9.32 -50.15 24.98
CA ILE A 275 9.48 -50.71 23.62
C ILE A 275 8.90 -49.69 22.61
N SER A 276 9.67 -49.45 21.55
CA SER A 276 9.45 -48.51 20.46
C SER A 276 8.87 -49.22 19.22
N SER A 277 7.94 -48.59 18.49
CA SER A 277 7.80 -48.73 17.03
C SER A 277 6.85 -47.72 16.38
N VAL A 278 7.44 -46.73 15.71
CA VAL A 278 7.26 -46.29 14.29
C VAL A 278 5.83 -46.23 13.67
N SER A 279 5.45 -44.98 13.29
CA SER A 279 4.64 -44.51 12.13
C SER A 279 3.14 -44.88 12.05
N SER A 280 2.20 -44.00 11.66
CA SER A 280 2.24 -42.99 10.60
C SER A 280 1.15 -41.93 10.83
N ALA A 281 1.45 -40.67 10.51
CA ALA A 281 0.51 -39.56 10.56
C ALA A 281 -0.45 -39.57 9.35
N VAL A 282 -1.74 -39.40 9.62
CA VAL A 282 -2.71 -38.84 8.68
C VAL A 282 -3.41 -37.71 9.43
N GLU A 283 -3.04 -36.49 9.07
CA GLU A 283 -3.68 -35.26 9.51
C GLU A 283 -4.98 -35.07 8.73
N THR A 284 -6.11 -35.03 9.45
CA THR A 284 -7.30 -34.30 9.01
C THR A 284 -7.68 -33.36 10.14
N GLU A 285 -7.33 -32.08 9.96
CA GLU A 285 -7.66 -30.98 10.86
C GLU A 285 -9.19 -30.85 10.98
N SER A 286 -9.72 -31.23 12.15
CA SER A 286 -11.08 -30.87 12.56
C SER A 286 -11.02 -29.63 13.46
N VAL A 287 -11.88 -28.66 13.13
CA VAL A 287 -12.07 -27.28 13.63
C VAL A 287 -12.27 -27.13 15.17
N ALA A 288 -12.04 -28.16 15.98
CA ALA A 288 -12.24 -28.14 17.43
C ALA A 288 -11.08 -27.50 18.22
N THR A 289 -9.85 -27.48 17.70
CA THR A 289 -8.65 -27.05 18.45
C THR A 289 -8.55 -25.53 18.67
N ALA A 290 -9.33 -24.72 17.93
CA ALA A 290 -9.27 -23.26 18.02
C ALA A 290 -9.92 -22.71 19.31
N TYR A 291 -10.83 -23.46 19.94
CA TYR A 291 -11.49 -23.01 21.18
C TYR A 291 -10.66 -23.30 22.44
N THR A 292 -9.77 -24.29 22.43
CA THR A 292 -9.00 -24.70 23.60
C THR A 292 -7.78 -23.80 23.85
N VAL A 293 -7.15 -23.26 22.80
CA VAL A 293 -5.93 -22.45 22.94
C VAL A 293 -6.21 -21.04 23.50
N LYS A 294 -7.43 -20.51 23.32
CA LYS A 294 -7.82 -19.18 23.85
C LYS A 294 -8.10 -19.16 25.36
N GLN A 295 -8.27 -20.32 26.00
CA GLN A 295 -8.55 -20.41 27.44
C GLN A 295 -7.31 -20.66 28.31
N MET A 296 -6.23 -21.24 27.77
CA MET A 296 -5.00 -21.49 28.55
C MET A 296 -4.08 -20.26 28.71
N SER A 297 -4.15 -19.26 27.83
CA SER A 297 -3.28 -18.07 27.92
C SER A 297 -3.71 -17.03 28.96
N LYS A 298 -4.90 -17.19 29.58
CA LYS A 298 -5.44 -16.25 30.57
C LYS A 298 -5.10 -16.57 32.03
N ILE A 299 -4.39 -17.67 32.32
CA ILE A 299 -4.19 -18.18 33.69
C ILE A 299 -2.73 -18.07 34.21
N LEU A 300 -1.76 -17.66 33.39
CA LEU A 300 -0.38 -17.46 33.88
C LEU A 300 0.10 -16.00 33.71
N LYS A 301 -0.11 -15.17 34.74
CA LYS A 301 0.80 -14.06 35.13
C LYS A 301 0.64 -13.75 36.63
N PRO A 302 1.61 -14.09 37.49
CA PRO A 302 1.63 -13.61 38.87
C PRO A 302 2.09 -12.14 38.92
N SER A 303 1.39 -11.35 39.74
CA SER A 303 1.74 -9.99 40.13
C SER A 303 2.78 -10.01 41.25
N SER A 304 3.87 -9.26 41.06
CA SER A 304 4.67 -8.48 42.03
C SER A 304 6.17 -8.60 41.73
N PRO A 305 6.89 -7.47 41.70
CA PRO A 305 7.56 -7.08 42.95
C PRO A 305 7.54 -5.56 43.17
N ASN A 306 7.44 -5.14 44.43
CA ASN A 306 8.15 -3.94 44.88
C ASN A 306 8.56 -4.10 46.34
N ARG A 307 9.88 -4.03 46.52
CA ARG A 307 10.58 -3.94 47.81
C ARG A 307 10.84 -2.45 48.07
N VAL A 308 10.87 -2.12 49.36
CA VAL A 308 11.49 -0.92 49.94
C VAL A 308 12.87 -0.66 49.34
#